data_AF-A0AAE3DUV6-F1
#
_entry.id   AF-A0AAE3DUV6-F1
#
_cell.length_a   1.000
_cell.length_b   1.000
_cell.length_c   1.000
_cell.angle_alpha   90.00
_cell.angle_beta   90.00
_cell.angle_gamma   90.00
#
_symmetry.space_group_name_H-M   'P 1'
#
loop_
_entity.id
_entity.type
_entity.pdbx_description
1 polymer ?
#
loop_
_entity_poly.entity_id
_entity_poly.type
_entity_poly.pdbx_seq_one_letter_code
_entity_poly.pdbx_strand_id
1 'polypeptide(L)' 'MSIFEYNKEEEEQKLRKAEYEAGIEAGVAEGELKKARETALSLAEMGLPVDKIAEAVKISRDKVEEWMKESMSIV' A
#
# COMPACT_ATOMS: atom_id res chain seq x y z
N MET A 1 14.44 23.45 -43.53
CA MET A 1 14.77 22.32 -42.64
C MET A 1 14.11 22.59 -41.30
N SER A 2 13.25 21.67 -40.87
CA SER A 2 12.29 21.85 -39.76
C SER A 2 13.00 21.92 -38.41
N ILE A 3 12.55 22.83 -37.55
CA ILE A 3 13.11 23.10 -36.21
C ILE A 3 12.43 22.30 -35.09
N PHE A 4 11.57 21.32 -35.40
CA PHE A 4 10.88 20.53 -34.37
C PHE A 4 10.63 19.10 -34.86
N GLU A 5 11.67 18.28 -34.97
CA GLU A 5 11.50 16.85 -34.67
C GLU A 5 11.75 16.69 -33.18
N TYR A 6 10.77 17.15 -32.38
CA TYR A 6 10.72 16.77 -30.98
C TYR A 6 10.59 15.25 -30.95
N ASN A 7 11.57 14.58 -30.35
CA ASN A 7 11.63 13.14 -30.16
C ASN A 7 10.40 12.65 -29.39
N LYS A 8 9.31 12.40 -30.11
CA LYS A 8 8.08 11.79 -29.59
C LYS A 8 8.40 10.50 -28.82
N GLU A 9 9.41 9.76 -29.28
CA GLU A 9 9.91 8.55 -28.62
C GLU A 9 10.54 8.82 -27.24
N GLU A 10 11.21 9.95 -27.01
CA GLU A 10 11.78 10.29 -25.69
C GLU A 10 10.69 10.66 -24.67
N GLU A 11 9.60 11.32 -25.10
CA GLU A 11 8.46 11.59 -24.23
C GLU A 11 7.68 10.31 -23.90
N GLU A 12 7.45 9.43 -24.88
CA GLU A 12 6.78 8.13 -24.66
C GLU A 12 7.62 7.21 -23.76
N GLN A 13 8.95 7.20 -23.88
CA GLN A 13 9.84 6.47 -22.96
C GLN A 13 9.80 7.02 -21.53
N LYS A 14 9.80 8.35 -21.38
CA LYS A 14 9.66 8.99 -20.06
C LYS A 14 8.32 8.66 -19.42
N LEU A 15 7.23 8.68 -20.20
CA LEU A 15 5.89 8.33 -19.72
C LEU A 15 5.85 6.87 -19.24
N ARG A 16 6.37 5.94 -20.04
CA ARG A 16 6.38 4.51 -19.72
C ARG A 16 7.22 4.18 -18.48
N LYS A 17 8.33 4.91 -18.28
CA LYS A 17 9.16 4.79 -17.08
C LYS A 17 8.45 5.31 -15.84
N ALA A 18 7.78 6.45 -15.93
CA ALA A 18 6.99 7.01 -14.84
C ALA A 18 5.82 6.09 -14.44
N GLU A 19 5.13 5.49 -15.41
CA GLU A 19 4.08 4.50 -15.16
C GLU A 19 4.61 3.24 -14.48
N TYR A 20 5.77 2.74 -14.90
CA TYR A 20 6.42 1.61 -14.26
C TYR A 20 6.83 1.92 -12.81
N GLU A 21 7.47 3.07 -12.57
CA GLU A 21 7.87 3.50 -11.22
C GLU A 21 6.66 3.70 -10.31
N ALA A 22 5.59 4.33 -10.81
CA ALA A 22 4.33 4.48 -10.08
C ALA A 22 3.69 3.11 -9.75
N GLY A 23 3.77 2.14 -10.67
CA GLY A 23 3.31 0.77 -10.44
C GLY A 23 4.11 0.04 -9.36
N ILE A 24 5.44 0.23 -9.33
CA ILE A 24 6.31 -0.32 -8.28
C ILE A 24 5.99 0.31 -6.93
N GLU A 25 5.88 1.64 -6.85
CA GLU A 25 5.53 2.34 -5.60
C GLU A 25 4.16 1.90 -5.07
N ALA A 26 3.15 1.80 -5.94
CA ALA A 26 1.83 1.31 -5.57
C ALA A 26 1.88 -0.12 -5.03
N GLY A 27 2.60 -1.02 -5.70
CA GLY A 27 2.75 -2.41 -5.27
C GLY A 27 3.50 -2.55 -3.94
N VAL A 28 4.53 -1.73 -3.70
CA VAL A 28 5.24 -1.69 -2.42
C VAL A 28 4.31 -1.22 -1.30
N ALA A 29 3.59 -0.11 -1.52
CA ALA A 29 2.66 0.43 -0.54
C ALA A 29 1.53 -0.56 -0.19
N GLU A 30 0.98 -1.24 -1.20
CA GLU A 30 -0.04 -2.28 -1.00
C GLU A 30 0.52 -3.47 -0.21
N GLY A 31 1.74 -3.91 -0.54
CA GLY A 31 2.42 -5.00 0.17
C GLY A 31 2.70 -4.68 1.64
N GLU A 32 3.15 -3.46 1.94
CA GLU A 32 3.38 -2.99 3.30
C GLU A 32 2.07 -2.94 4.10
N LEU A 33 1.00 -2.39 3.52
CA LEU A 33 -0.32 -2.35 4.16
C LEU A 33 -0.88 -3.74 4.42
N LYS A 34 -0.74 -4.67 3.47
CA LYS A 34 -1.18 -6.05 3.64
C LYS A 34 -0.45 -6.75 4.78
N LYS A 35 0.88 -6.58 4.85
CA LYS A 35 1.70 -7.16 5.93
C LYS A 35 1.35 -6.56 7.30
N ALA A 36 1.10 -5.25 7.36
CA ALA A 36 0.65 -4.59 8.58
C ALA A 36 -0.71 -5.12 9.03
N ARG A 37 -1.66 -5.32 8.10
CA ARG A 37 -2.97 -5.91 8.36
C ARG A 37 -2.86 -7.34 8.91
N GLU A 38 -2.12 -8.22 8.23
CA GLU A 38 -1.93 -9.61 8.66
C GLU A 38 -1.30 -9.68 10.06
N THR A 39 -0.27 -8.87 10.30
CA THR A 39 0.38 -8.78 11.62
C THR A 39 -0.60 -8.31 12.69
N ALA A 40 -1.41 -7.28 12.40
CA ALA A 40 -2.39 -6.76 13.32
C ALA A 40 -3.46 -7.79 13.68
N LEU A 41 -3.95 -8.56 12.70
CA LEU A 41 -4.91 -9.63 12.92
C LEU A 41 -4.32 -10.77 13.75
N SER A 42 -3.11 -11.25 13.43
CA SER A 42 -2.46 -12.30 14.23
C SER A 42 -2.22 -11.88 15.68
N LEU A 43 -1.83 -10.62 15.93
CA LEU A 43 -1.69 -10.11 17.29
C LEU A 43 -3.05 -10.02 18.02
N ALA A 44 -4.13 -9.69 17.29
CA ALA A 44 -5.48 -9.69 17.84
C ALA A 44 -5.95 -11.10 18.22
N GLU A 45 -5.66 -12.10 17.38
CA GLU A 45 -5.93 -13.52 17.66
C GLU A 45 -5.18 -14.01 18.89
N MET A 46 -3.97 -13.49 19.14
CA MET A 46 -3.21 -13.74 20.36
C MET A 46 -3.78 -13.02 21.61
N GLY A 47 -4.85 -12.24 21.46
CA GLY A 47 -5.52 -11.53 22.55
C GLY A 47 -4.86 -10.21 22.95
N LEU A 48 -4.00 -9.63 22.11
CA LEU A 48 -3.44 -8.31 22.39
C LEU A 48 -4.51 -7.20 22.23
N PRO A 49 -4.45 -6.15 23.06
CA PRO A 49 -5.36 -5.02 22.92
C PRO A 49 -5.04 -4.20 21.67
N VAL A 50 -6.08 -3.65 21.03
CA VAL A 50 -5.98 -2.87 19.80
C VAL A 50 -4.97 -1.72 19.91
N ASP A 51 -4.89 -1.06 21.07
CA ASP A 51 -3.93 0.03 21.29
C ASP A 51 -2.47 -0.41 21.13
N LYS A 52 -2.12 -1.60 21.64
CA LYS A 52 -0.77 -2.18 21.50
C LYS A 52 -0.49 -2.63 20.08
N ILE A 53 -1.52 -3.12 19.40
CA ILE A 53 -1.41 -3.56 18.01
C ILE A 53 -1.15 -2.35 17.11
N ALA A 54 -1.95 -1.29 17.27
CA ALA A 54 -1.78 -0.02 16.58
C ALA A 54 -0.36 0.55 16.75
N GLU A 55 0.18 0.51 17.95
CA GLU A 55 1.57 0.89 18.25
C GLU A 55 2.58 -0.01 17.52
N ALA A 56 2.39 -1.34 17.54
CA ALA A 56 3.29 -2.31 16.91
C ALA A 56 3.33 -2.20 15.38
N VAL A 57 2.18 -2.00 14.74
CA VAL A 57 2.08 -1.85 13.28
C VAL A 57 2.18 -0.41 12.80
N LYS A 58 2.30 0.56 13.72
CA LYS A 58 2.36 2.02 13.45
C LYS A 58 1.18 2.53 12.61
N ILE A 59 0.00 1.95 12.82
CA ILE A 59 -1.25 2.32 12.15
C ILE A 59 -2.23 2.85 13.20
N SER A 60 -3.14 3.74 12.82
CA SER A 60 -4.15 4.26 13.75
C SER A 60 -5.04 3.16 14.30
N ARG A 61 -5.48 3.32 15.55
CA ARG A 61 -6.41 2.40 16.21
C ARG A 61 -7.66 2.18 15.36
N ASP A 62 -8.27 3.25 14.84
CA ASP A 62 -9.49 3.18 14.03
C ASP A 62 -9.34 2.26 12.82
N LYS A 63 -8.16 2.31 12.16
CA LYS A 63 -7.89 1.48 10.98
C LYS A 63 -7.65 0.02 11.36
N VAL A 64 -6.99 -0.24 12.49
CA VAL A 64 -6.84 -1.59 13.03
C VAL A 64 -8.22 -2.16 13.42
N GLU A 65 -9.09 -1.38 14.04
CA GLU A 65 -10.47 -1.80 14.35
C GLU A 65 -11.29 -2.09 13.09
N GLU A 66 -11.14 -1.28 12.04
CA GLU A 66 -11.74 -1.55 10.72
C GLU A 66 -11.30 -2.91 10.18
N TRP A 67 -10.00 -3.21 10.20
CA TRP A 67 -9.48 -4.50 9.74
C TRP A 67 -10.04 -5.70 10.51
N MET A 68 -10.18 -5.58 11.83
CA MET A 68 -10.76 -6.64 12.67
C MET A 68 -12.27 -6.84 12.40
N LYS A 69 -13.01 -5.74 12.18
CA LYS A 69 -14.44 -5.82 11.80
C LYS A 69 -14.59 -6.48 10.44
N GLU A 70 -13.75 -6.10 9.48
CA GLU A 70 -13.76 -6.66 8.13
C GLU A 70 -13.44 -8.17 8.15
N SER A 71 -12.47 -8.62 8.95
CA SER A 71 -12.15 -10.05 9.08
C SER A 71 -13.27 -10.87 9.71
N MET A 72 -14.03 -10.30 10.66
CA MET A 72 -15.19 -10.97 11.26
C MET A 72 -16.40 -11.02 10.32
N SER A 73 -16.52 -10.09 9.36
CA SER A 73 -17.64 -10.04 8.42
C SER A 73 -17.55 -11.09 7.29
N ILE A 74 -16.41 -11.75 7.14
CA ILE A 74 -16.15 -12.76 6.10
C ILE A 74 -16.58 -14.17 6.55
N VAL A 75 -16.98 -14.36 7.82
CA VAL A 75 -17.44 -15.64 8.40
C VAL A 75 -18.96 -15.78 8.37
#